data_AF-A0A822DLC7-F1
#
_entry.id   AF-A0A822DLC7-F1
#
_cell.length_a   1.000
_cell.length_b   1.000
_cell.length_c   1.000
_cell.angle_alpha   90.00
_cell.angle_beta   90.00
_cell.angle_gamma   90.00
#
_symmetry.space_group_name_H-M   'P 1'
#
loop_
_entity.id
_entity.type
_entity.pdbx_description
1 polymer ?
#
loop_
_entity_poly.entity_id
_entity_poly.type
_entity_poly.pdbx_seq_one_letter_code
_entity_poly.pdbx_strand_id
1 'polypeptide(L)' 'KELEICNKSISLYLDRKRQIFPRLCFLTNRILISLLSRQDTIYYVKQHFQSIFNGIRDLRLSITNIDQPKVDEERR' A
#
# COMPACT_ATOMS: atom_id res chain seq x y z
N LYS A 1 2.21 0.41 27.92
CA LYS A 1 3.38 1.30 27.67
C LYS A 1 4.10 0.96 26.38
N GLU A 2 4.53 -0.29 26.17
CA GLU A 2 5.26 -0.68 24.94
C GLU A 2 4.50 -0.41 23.62
N LEU A 3 3.19 -0.63 23.60
CA LEU A 3 2.38 -0.43 22.38
C LEU A 3 2.31 1.04 21.96
N GLU A 4 2.22 1.97 22.92
CA GLU A 4 2.22 3.40 22.64
C GLU A 4 3.57 3.88 22.10
N ILE A 5 4.66 3.37 22.67
CA ILE A 5 6.02 3.69 22.22
C ILE A 5 6.22 3.19 20.78
N CYS A 6 5.79 1.97 20.48
CA CYS A 6 5.81 1.41 19.15
C CYS A 6 4.98 2.25 18.16
N ASN A 7 3.74 2.59 18.53
CA ASN A 7 2.84 3.38 17.68
C ASN A 7 3.39 4.79 17.39
N LYS A 8 4.07 5.40 18.38
CA LYS A 8 4.72 6.71 18.24
C LYS A 8 5.93 6.64 17.30
N SER A 9 6.79 5.65 17.48
CA SER A 9 7.96 5.43 16.62
C SER A 9 7.56 5.12 15.18
N ILE A 10 6.51 4.34 14.98
CA ILE A 10 5.94 4.05 13.66
C ILE A 10 5.41 5.34 13.02
N SER A 11 4.63 6.13 13.74
CA SER A 11 4.08 7.38 13.19
C SER A 11 5.19 8.35 12.76
N LEU A 12 6.24 8.52 13.57
CA LEU A 12 7.41 9.33 13.22
C LEU A 12 8.16 8.81 11.99
N TYR A 13 8.24 7.49 11.81
CA TYR A 13 8.84 6.89 10.61
C TYR A 13 7.99 7.17 9.37
N LEU A 14 6.67 7.03 9.47
CA LEU A 14 5.75 7.26 8.36
C LEU A 14 5.69 8.74 7.97
N ASP A 15 5.77 9.67 8.91
CA ASP A 15 5.81 11.11 8.61
C ASP A 15 7.09 11.49 7.87
N ARG A 16 8.24 10.90 8.20
CA ARG A 16 9.46 11.06 7.39
C ARG A 16 9.29 10.55 5.97
N LYS A 17 8.61 9.41 5.78
CA LYS A 17 8.29 8.88 4.44
C LYS A 17 7.30 9.76 3.68
N ARG A 18 6.34 10.39 4.37
CA ARG A 18 5.39 11.35 3.79
C ARG A 18 6.06 12.64 3.30
N GLN A 19 7.09 13.12 3.99
CA GLN A 19 7.84 14.30 3.53
C GLN A 19 8.57 14.07 2.20
N ILE A 20 8.94 12.81 1.90
CA ILE A 20 9.62 12.46 0.64
C ILE A 20 8.60 12.34 -0.51
N PHE A 21 7.36 11.91 -0.22
CA PHE A 21 6.29 11.81 -1.22
C PHE A 21 4.99 12.43 -0.70
N PRO A 22 4.68 13.69 -1.06
CA PRO A 22 3.54 14.41 -0.50
C PRO A 22 2.18 13.76 -0.79
N ARG A 23 2.06 12.90 -1.81
CA ARG A 23 0.80 12.18 -2.06
C ARG A 23 0.52 11.07 -1.03
N LEU A 24 1.51 10.62 -0.25
CA LEU A 24 1.33 9.66 0.84
C LEU A 24 0.66 10.30 2.08
N CYS A 25 0.58 11.64 2.15
CA CYS A 25 -0.10 12.35 3.24
C CYS A 25 -1.61 12.06 3.30
N PHE A 26 -2.21 11.70 2.17
CA PHE A 26 -3.64 11.38 2.07
C PHE A 26 -3.96 9.94 2.50
N LEU A 27 -2.94 9.13 2.82
CA LEU A 27 -3.11 7.72 3.19
C LEU A 27 -3.01 7.53 4.69
N THR A 28 -3.90 6.69 5.23
CA THR A 28 -3.87 6.25 6.63
C THR A 28 -2.59 5.48 6.93
N ASN A 29 -2.07 5.59 8.17
CA ASN A 29 -0.87 4.88 8.62
C ASN A 29 -0.93 3.36 8.33
N ARG A 30 -2.11 2.75 8.47
CA ARG A 30 -2.33 1.32 8.15
C ARG A 30 -2.10 0.99 6.68
N ILE A 31 -2.58 1.83 5.76
CA ILE A 31 -2.39 1.66 4.32
C ILE A 31 -0.92 1.85 3.96
N LEU A 32 -0.27 2.85 4.58
CA LEU A 32 1.15 3.12 4.36
C LEU A 32 2.03 1.97 4.81
N ILE A 33 1.77 1.40 5.98
CA ILE A 33 2.47 0.22 6.49
C ILE A 33 2.21 -0.98 5.57
N SER A 34 0.96 -1.21 5.15
CA SER A 34 0.61 -2.31 4.23
C SER A 34 1.42 -2.22 2.92
N LEU A 35 1.50 -1.01 2.35
CA LEU A 35 2.23 -0.75 1.11
C LEU A 35 3.76 -0.88 1.28
N LEU A 36 4.32 -0.45 2.41
CA LEU A 36 5.73 -0.61 2.72
C LEU A 36 6.10 -2.05 3.10
N SER A 37 5.16 -2.81 3.66
CA SER A 37 5.38 -4.19 4.11
C SER A 37 5.31 -5.21 2.98
N ARG A 38 4.51 -4.95 1.93
CA ARG A 38 4.25 -5.89 0.82
C ARG A 38 4.52 -5.27 -0.54
N GLN A 39 5.73 -4.71 -0.68
CA GLN A 39 6.22 -4.12 -1.93
C GLN A 39 6.48 -5.14 -3.05
N ASP A 40 6.46 -6.44 -2.73
CA ASP A 40 6.71 -7.57 -3.61
C ASP A 40 5.48 -7.97 -4.45
N THR A 41 4.26 -7.65 -4.00
CA THR A 41 3.03 -8.09 -4.69
C THR A 41 2.32 -6.92 -5.37
N ILE A 42 2.52 -6.78 -6.68
CA ILE A 42 1.97 -5.68 -7.50
C ILE A 42 0.43 -5.61 -7.43
N TYR A 43 -0.24 -6.75 -7.23
CA TYR A 43 -1.70 -6.83 -7.05
C TYR A 43 -2.21 -6.08 -5.81
N TYR A 44 -1.47 -6.13 -4.69
CA TYR A 44 -1.84 -5.39 -3.48
C TYR A 44 -1.59 -3.89 -3.65
N VAL A 45 -0.50 -3.54 -4.34
CA VAL A 45 -0.22 -2.16 -4.70
C VAL A 45 -1.36 -1.59 -5.55
N LYS A 46 -1.90 -2.35 -6.51
CA LYS A 46 -3.04 -1.93 -7.36
C LYS A 46 -4.26 -1.48 -6.56
N GLN A 47 -4.67 -2.25 -5.54
CA GLN A 47 -5.83 -1.88 -4.70
C GLN A 47 -5.58 -0.58 -3.93
N HIS A 48 -4.37 -0.41 -3.39
CA HIS A 48 -4.02 0.82 -2.69
C HIS A 48 -3.81 1.99 -3.67
N PHE A 49 -3.35 1.75 -4.90
CA PHE A 49 -3.07 2.78 -5.89
C PHE A 49 -4.30 3.59 -6.29
N GLN A 50 -5.47 2.95 -6.40
CA GLN A 50 -6.74 3.66 -6.62
C GLN A 50 -7.02 4.68 -5.50
N SER A 51 -6.69 4.32 -4.25
CA SER A 51 -6.84 5.22 -3.09
C SER A 51 -5.76 6.32 -3.03
N ILE A 52 -4.64 6.16 -3.73
CA ILE A 52 -3.54 7.15 -3.80
C ILE A 52 -3.80 8.17 -4.91
N PHE A 53 -4.41 7.74 -6.02
CA PHE A 53 -4.59 8.56 -7.21
C PHE A 53 -6.07 8.79 -7.51
N ASN A 54 -6.55 9.98 -7.18
CA ASN A 54 -7.95 10.42 -7.35
C ASN A 54 -8.44 10.52 -8.83
N GLY A 55 -7.67 10.01 -9.79
CA GLY A 55 -8.01 10.01 -11.22
C GLY A 55 -7.74 8.67 -11.92
N ILE A 56 -7.29 7.65 -11.20
CA ILE A 56 -6.99 6.33 -11.77
C ILE A 56 -8.07 5.36 -11.30
N ARG A 57 -8.97 4.98 -12.21
CA ARG A 57 -10.07 4.05 -11.91
C ARG A 57 -9.60 2.60 -11.91
N ASP A 58 -8.73 2.23 -12.84
CA ASP A 58 -8.18 0.88 -12.90
C ASP A 58 -6.77 0.87 -13.51
N LEU A 59 -5.96 -0.08 -13.07
CA LEU A 59 -4.63 -0.36 -13.60
C LEU A 59 -4.65 -1.72 -14.27
N ARG A 60 -4.40 -1.76 -15.58
CA ARG A 60 -4.22 -3.03 -16.29
C ARG A 60 -2.77 -3.48 -16.15
N LEU A 61 -2.55 -4.48 -15.31
CA LEU A 61 -1.25 -5.14 -15.19
C LEU A 61 -1.10 -6.10 -16.37
N SER A 62 -0.14 -5.81 -17.26
CA SER A 62 0.25 -6.72 -18.33
C SER A 62 1.40 -7.56 -17.81
N ILE A 63 1.09 -8.73 -17.27
CA ILE A 63 2.10 -9.63 -16.71
C ILE A 63 2.73 -10.36 -17.89
N THR A 64 3.85 -9.82 -18.39
CA THR A 64 4.70 -10.55 -19.32
C THR A 64 5.50 -11.56 -18.49
N ASN A 65 4.89 -12.71 -18.23
CA ASN A 65 5.47 -13.93 -17.63
C ASN A 65 6.66 -13.69 -16.67
N ILE A 66 6.39 -13.33 -15.41
CA ILE A 66 7.10 -13.81 -14.21
C ILE A 66 6.11 -13.56 -13.05
N ASP A 67 5.80 -14.62 -12.30
CA ASP A 67 4.94 -14.69 -11.11
C ASP A 67 3.43 -14.44 -11.26
N GLN A 68 2.71 -15.54 -11.47
CA GLN A 68 1.34 -15.67 -10.98
C GLN A 68 1.35 -15.90 -9.45
N PRO A 69 0.48 -15.22 -8.70
CA PRO A 69 -0.18 -15.83 -7.57
C PRO A 69 -1.65 -16.03 -7.92
N LYS A 70 -2.05 -17.30 -7.96
CA LYS A 70 -3.46 -17.70 -7.93
C LYS A 70 -4.08 -17.17 -6.64
N VAL A 71 -5.16 -16.41 -6.74
CA VAL A 71 -6.16 -16.35 -5.66
C VAL A 71 -7.51 -16.43 -6.33
N ASP A 72 -8.15 -17.57 -6.10
CA ASP A 72 -9.53 -17.88 -6.40
C ASP A 72 -10.47 -16.83 -5.78
N GLU A 73 -11.42 -16.33 -6.56
CA GLU A 73 -12.66 -15.82 -5.99
C GLU A 73 -13.84 -16.35 -6.80
N GLU A 74 -14.06 -17.65 -6.62
CA GLU A 74 -15.37 -18.26 -6.76
C GLU A 74 -16.31 -17.69 -5.68
N ARG A 75 -17.24 -16.83 -6.10
CA ARG A 75 -18.67 -16.84 -5.70
C ARG A 75 -19.36 -15.56 -6.16
N ARG A 76 -20.11 -15.66 -7.25
CA ARG A 76 -21.58 -15.52 -7.25
C ARG A 76 -22.15 -15.86 -8.62
#